data_AF-A0A953T2D4-F1
#
_entry.id   AF-A0A953T2D4-F1
#
_cell.length_a   1.000
_cell.length_b   1.000
_cell.length_c   1.000
_cell.angle_alpha   90.00
_cell.angle_beta   90.00
_cell.angle_gamma   90.00
#
_symmetry.space_group_name_H-M   'P 1'
#
loop_
_entity.id
_entity.type
_entity.pdbx_description
1 polymer ?
#
loop_
_entity_poly.entity_id
_entity_poly.type
_entity_poly.pdbx_seq_one_letter_code
_entity_poly.pdbx_strand_id
1 'polypeptide(L)'
;HWGVTTAGWRETYIVMGIVCSIGMALFALFLRRRPPLNQITAPANGRPSTASEMPFGLTAGRAQSLLIVAGLACCVAMSMPQVHIVAYCVDLGFGPARGAEMLSLMLACGVVSRLISGVICDRIGGIKTLLLGSALQGIALLMFLPFNGLVSLYLISAMFGLFQGGIVPSYAIIIREYFPAAQTGRRVGAVIMATMLGMALGGWMSGKIFDVTGSYQAAVVNGILWNALNLSIATWLFLRVRRMNAAISAPSRVSA
;
A
#
# COMPACT_ATOMS: atom_id res chain seq x y z
N HIS A 1 9.57 -20.31 -13.43
CA HIS A 1 9.48 -20.78 -14.83
C HIS A 1 9.59 -22.30 -14.97
N TRP A 2 10.36 -22.99 -14.11
CA TRP A 2 10.58 -24.45 -14.20
C TRP A 2 9.29 -25.29 -14.33
N GLY A 3 8.29 -25.08 -13.46
CA GLY A 3 7.06 -25.90 -13.48
C GLY A 3 6.24 -25.80 -14.77
N VAL A 4 6.12 -24.61 -15.36
CA VAL A 4 5.35 -24.44 -16.61
C VAL A 4 6.08 -25.08 -17.80
N THR A 5 7.41 -25.02 -17.82
CA THR A 5 8.23 -25.59 -18.89
C THR A 5 8.36 -27.11 -18.81
N THR A 6 8.28 -27.71 -17.61
CA THR A 6 8.47 -29.17 -17.42
C THR A 6 7.15 -29.94 -17.28
N ALA A 7 6.16 -29.40 -16.57
CA ALA A 7 4.90 -30.08 -16.24
C ALA A 7 3.67 -29.43 -16.91
N GLY A 8 3.86 -28.32 -17.61
CA GLY A 8 2.77 -27.55 -18.21
C GLY A 8 2.08 -26.61 -17.21
N TRP A 9 1.33 -25.64 -17.76
CA TRP A 9 0.66 -24.61 -16.95
C TRP A 9 -0.41 -25.19 -16.02
N ARG A 10 -1.18 -26.19 -16.49
CA ARG A 10 -2.27 -26.82 -15.71
C ARG A 10 -1.77 -27.44 -14.41
N GLU A 11 -0.79 -28.34 -14.49
CA GLU A 11 -0.23 -29.02 -13.32
C GLU A 11 0.42 -28.04 -12.34
N THR A 12 1.12 -27.02 -12.87
CA THR A 12 1.71 -25.96 -12.04
C THR A 12 0.66 -25.23 -11.21
N TYR A 13 -0.50 -24.89 -11.79
CA TYR A 13 -1.59 -24.23 -11.07
C TYR A 13 -2.29 -25.17 -10.08
N ILE A 14 -2.46 -26.46 -10.41
CA ILE A 14 -3.03 -27.45 -9.49
C ILE A 14 -2.15 -27.59 -8.24
N VAL A 15 -0.84 -27.78 -8.41
CA VAL A 15 0.11 -27.88 -7.30
C VAL A 15 0.11 -26.61 -6.46
N MET A 16 0.12 -25.43 -7.10
CA MET A 16 0.05 -24.15 -6.39
C MET A 16 -1.25 -24.03 -5.58
N GLY A 17 -2.39 -24.43 -6.14
CA GLY A 17 -3.68 -24.43 -5.45
C GLY A 17 -3.71 -25.35 -4.23
N ILE A 18 -3.17 -26.56 -4.34
CA ILE A 18 -3.07 -27.52 -3.23
C ILE A 18 -2.19 -26.94 -2.11
N VAL A 19 -1.00 -26.45 -2.45
CA VAL A 19 -0.05 -25.88 -1.46
C VAL A 19 -0.67 -24.68 -0.74
N CYS A 20 -1.30 -23.75 -1.48
CA CYS A 20 -1.98 -22.60 -0.88
C CYS A 20 -3.14 -23.02 0.03
N SER A 21 -3.96 -24.00 -0.37
CA SER A 21 -5.10 -24.46 0.41
C SER A 21 -4.66 -25.15 1.71
N ILE A 22 -3.66 -26.02 1.65
CA ILE A 22 -3.09 -26.67 2.83
C ILE A 22 -2.46 -25.62 3.75
N GLY A 23 -1.68 -24.70 3.20
CA GLY A 23 -1.07 -23.61 3.96
C GLY A 23 -2.11 -22.75 4.68
N MET A 24 -3.17 -22.33 3.98
CA MET A 24 -4.27 -21.57 4.57
C MET A 24 -5.01 -22.37 5.65
N ALA A 25 -5.27 -23.66 5.43
CA ALA A 25 -5.93 -24.52 6.41
C ALA A 25 -5.09 -24.63 7.69
N LEU A 26 -3.77 -24.87 7.56
CA LEU A 26 -2.86 -24.90 8.70
C LEU A 26 -2.85 -23.56 9.45
N PHE A 27 -2.68 -22.43 8.74
CA PHE A 27 -2.70 -21.12 9.38
C PHE A 27 -4.05 -20.82 10.06
N ALA A 28 -5.18 -21.20 9.46
CA ALA A 28 -6.49 -21.01 10.06
C ALA A 28 -6.66 -21.82 11.36
N LEU A 29 -6.09 -23.02 11.44
CA LEU A 29 -6.09 -23.84 12.65
C LEU A 29 -5.20 -23.23 13.75
N PHE A 30 -4.04 -22.68 13.39
CA PHE A 30 -3.12 -22.04 14.34
C PHE A 30 -3.54 -20.63 14.79
N LEU A 31 -4.17 -19.82 13.93
CA LEU A 31 -4.59 -18.44 14.24
C LEU A 31 -5.95 -18.33 14.94
N ARG A 32 -6.57 -19.45 15.34
CA ARG A 32 -7.91 -19.49 15.94
C ARG A 32 -8.02 -18.90 17.36
N ARG A 33 -7.14 -17.97 17.75
CA ARG A 33 -7.36 -17.10 18.91
C ARG A 33 -8.32 -15.99 18.50
N ARG A 34 -9.60 -16.16 18.87
CA ARG A 34 -10.57 -15.07 18.85
C ARG A 34 -10.00 -13.90 19.67
N PRO A 35 -9.88 -12.69 19.12
CA PRO A 35 -9.62 -11.51 19.95
C PRO A 35 -10.71 -11.46 21.02
N PRO A 36 -10.38 -11.24 22.31
CA PRO A 36 -11.40 -11.06 23.33
C PRO A 36 -12.28 -9.88 22.90
N LEU A 37 -13.57 -10.15 22.69
CA LEU A 37 -14.57 -9.16 22.26
C LEU A 37 -14.65 -7.94 23.21
N ASN A 38 -14.10 -8.07 24.42
CA ASN A 38 -14.11 -7.07 25.48
C ASN A 38 -12.99 -6.02 25.40
N GLN A 39 -12.05 -6.08 24.44
CA GLN A 39 -10.99 -5.07 24.28
C GLN A 39 -11.30 -3.96 23.26
N ILE A 40 -12.50 -3.95 22.65
CA ILE A 40 -12.90 -2.91 21.68
C ILE A 40 -12.97 -1.51 22.34
N THR A 41 -12.99 -1.45 23.68
CA THR A 41 -13.11 -0.19 24.44
C THR A 41 -11.77 0.43 24.86
N ALA A 42 -10.64 -0.26 24.71
CA ALA A 42 -9.34 0.29 25.09
C ALA A 42 -8.54 0.70 23.84
N PRO A 43 -8.02 1.94 23.74
CA PRO A 43 -7.06 2.28 22.70
C PRO A 43 -5.88 1.32 22.85
N ALA A 44 -5.60 0.52 21.82
CA ALA A 44 -4.59 -0.53 21.84
C ALA A 44 -3.20 -0.05 22.29
N ASN A 45 -2.93 1.27 22.24
CA ASN A 45 -1.63 1.88 22.52
C ASN A 45 -1.63 2.92 23.65
N GLY A 46 -2.64 2.97 24.53
CA GLY A 46 -2.66 3.95 25.64
C GLY A 46 -2.66 5.43 25.18
N ARG A 47 -2.88 5.67 23.88
CA ARG A 47 -3.05 7.01 23.30
C ARG A 47 -4.49 7.46 23.52
N PRO A 48 -4.74 8.73 23.86
CA PRO A 48 -6.10 9.26 23.90
C PRO A 48 -6.76 9.01 22.54
N SER A 49 -7.96 8.43 22.57
CA SER A 49 -8.72 8.13 21.36
C SER A 49 -8.94 9.41 20.56
N THR A 50 -8.40 9.46 19.34
CA THR A 50 -8.68 10.53 18.36
C THR A 50 -9.95 10.26 17.55
N ALA A 51 -10.68 9.18 17.87
CA ALA A 51 -11.91 8.82 17.20
C ALA A 51 -12.96 9.92 17.44
N SER A 52 -13.47 10.48 16.35
CA SER A 52 -14.43 11.58 16.39
C SER A 52 -15.51 11.39 15.33
N GLU A 53 -16.69 11.93 15.59
CA GLU A 53 -17.73 12.16 14.56
C GLU A 53 -17.21 13.09 13.44
N MET A 54 -16.18 13.89 13.74
CA MET A 54 -15.48 14.80 12.83
C MET A 54 -14.01 14.40 12.63
N PRO A 55 -13.73 13.25 11.97
CA PRO A 55 -12.37 12.77 11.71
C PRO A 55 -11.57 13.81 10.93
N PHE A 56 -10.34 14.10 11.39
CA PHE A 56 -9.48 15.16 10.84
C PHE A 56 -10.13 16.57 10.84
N GLY A 57 -11.15 16.80 11.67
CA GLY A 57 -11.92 18.06 11.65
C GLY A 57 -12.70 18.26 10.36
N LEU A 58 -13.15 17.16 9.75
CA LEU A 58 -13.99 17.12 8.55
C LEU A 58 -15.22 16.27 8.83
N THR A 59 -16.25 16.45 7.99
CA THR A 59 -17.36 15.51 7.99
C THR A 59 -16.86 14.10 7.64
N ALA A 60 -17.43 13.10 8.31
CA ALA A 60 -17.12 11.69 8.10
C ALA A 60 -17.07 11.26 6.63
N GLY A 61 -17.97 11.78 5.78
CA GLY A 61 -18.01 11.49 4.35
C GLY A 61 -16.84 12.07 3.56
N ARG A 62 -16.44 13.31 3.86
CA ARG A 62 -15.30 13.96 3.20
C ARG A 62 -13.98 13.27 3.57
N ALA A 63 -13.77 12.99 4.86
CA ALA A 63 -12.61 12.24 5.32
C ALA A 63 -12.52 10.85 4.67
N GLN A 64 -13.65 10.14 4.57
CA GLN A 64 -13.72 8.85 3.89
C GLN A 64 -13.37 8.97 2.39
N SER A 65 -13.93 9.97 1.70
CA SER A 65 -13.66 10.18 0.27
C SER A 65 -12.18 10.47 -0.01
N LEU A 66 -11.52 11.24 0.84
CA LEU A 66 -10.08 11.50 0.72
C LEU A 66 -9.25 10.23 0.88
N LEU A 67 -9.59 9.37 1.85
CA LEU A 67 -8.91 8.08 2.03
C LEU A 67 -9.16 7.11 0.87
N ILE A 68 -10.36 7.13 0.28
CA ILE A 68 -10.70 6.35 -0.92
C ILE A 68 -9.84 6.81 -2.11
N VAL A 69 -9.78 8.12 -2.36
CA VAL A 69 -8.98 8.69 -3.47
C VAL A 69 -7.49 8.44 -3.25
N ALA A 70 -6.99 8.61 -2.02
CA ALA A 70 -5.59 8.32 -1.67
C ALA A 70 -5.26 6.83 -1.87
N GLY A 71 -6.11 5.93 -1.38
CA GLY A 71 -5.94 4.48 -1.54
C GLY A 71 -5.94 4.05 -3.01
N LEU A 72 -6.88 4.57 -3.80
CA LEU A 72 -6.95 4.34 -5.24
C LEU A 72 -5.67 4.83 -5.92
N ALA A 73 -5.28 6.09 -5.69
CA ALA A 73 -4.12 6.70 -6.32
C ALA A 73 -2.81 5.96 -5.96
N CYS A 74 -2.65 5.57 -4.70
CA CYS A 74 -1.51 4.78 -4.24
C CYS A 74 -1.41 3.44 -4.98
N CYS A 75 -2.53 2.73 -5.14
CA CYS A 75 -2.54 1.41 -5.76
C CYS A 75 -2.43 1.46 -7.28
N VAL A 76 -2.92 2.52 -7.93
CA VAL A 76 -2.62 2.79 -9.34
C VAL A 76 -1.11 2.88 -9.53
N ALA A 77 -0.42 3.70 -8.73
CA ALA A 77 1.03 3.83 -8.77
C ALA A 77 1.77 2.53 -8.44
N MET A 78 1.23 1.73 -7.51
CA MET A 78 1.81 0.47 -7.06
C MET A 78 1.77 -0.62 -8.14
N SER A 79 0.68 -0.67 -8.90
CA SER A 79 0.44 -1.71 -9.90
C SER A 79 1.35 -1.62 -11.12
N MET A 80 1.85 -0.43 -11.47
CA MET A 80 2.66 -0.24 -12.68
C MET A 80 3.92 -1.14 -12.66
N PRO A 81 4.82 -1.08 -11.66
CA PRO A 81 5.97 -1.99 -11.62
C PRO A 81 5.54 -3.44 -11.38
N GLN A 82 4.50 -3.69 -10.59
CA GLN A 82 4.09 -5.06 -10.27
C GLN A 82 3.64 -5.86 -11.49
N VAL A 83 2.89 -5.22 -12.39
CA VAL A 83 2.34 -5.88 -13.57
C VAL A 83 3.34 -5.84 -14.73
N HIS A 84 4.07 -4.73 -14.89
CA HIS A 84 4.85 -4.49 -16.09
C HIS A 84 6.35 -4.73 -15.96
N ILE A 85 6.89 -5.02 -14.77
CA ILE A 85 8.34 -5.24 -14.62
C ILE A 85 8.89 -6.38 -15.48
N VAL A 86 8.09 -7.44 -15.69
CA VAL A 86 8.51 -8.56 -16.54
C VAL A 86 8.63 -8.12 -17.99
N ALA A 87 7.60 -7.43 -18.50
CA ALA A 87 7.59 -6.90 -19.86
C ALA A 87 8.68 -5.83 -20.06
N TYR A 88 8.90 -4.96 -19.08
CA TYR A 88 9.98 -3.98 -19.09
C TYR A 88 11.37 -4.65 -19.18
N CYS A 89 11.59 -5.77 -18.49
CA CYS A 89 12.84 -6.53 -18.62
C CYS A 89 13.01 -7.21 -19.99
N VAL A 90 11.91 -7.61 -20.62
CA VAL A 90 11.92 -8.16 -21.99
C VAL A 90 12.29 -7.07 -22.98
N ASP A 91 11.71 -5.87 -22.86
CA ASP A 91 12.01 -4.71 -23.70
C ASP A 91 13.47 -4.26 -23.60
N LEU A 92 14.07 -4.36 -22.41
CA LEU A 92 15.50 -4.08 -22.20
C LEU A 92 16.43 -5.20 -22.69
N GLY A 93 15.89 -6.31 -23.18
CA GLY A 93 16.67 -7.45 -23.70
C GLY A 93 17.20 -8.42 -22.63
N PHE A 94 16.81 -8.27 -21.36
CA PHE A 94 17.23 -9.19 -20.27
C PHE A 94 16.39 -10.48 -20.22
N GLY A 95 15.26 -10.49 -20.91
CA GLY A 95 14.36 -11.63 -21.02
C GLY A 95 13.41 -11.80 -19.83
N PRO A 96 12.39 -12.66 -19.99
CA PRO A 96 11.27 -12.77 -19.03
C PRO A 96 11.68 -13.45 -17.71
N ALA A 97 12.72 -14.30 -17.73
CA ALA A 97 13.20 -15.00 -16.55
C ALA A 97 13.70 -14.03 -15.46
N ARG A 98 14.50 -13.02 -15.86
CA ARG A 98 15.03 -12.00 -14.95
C ARG A 98 13.91 -11.13 -14.37
N GLY A 99 12.97 -10.71 -15.21
CA GLY A 99 11.80 -9.98 -14.75
C GLY A 99 10.97 -10.75 -13.72
N ALA A 100 10.79 -12.06 -13.91
CA ALA A 100 10.07 -12.91 -12.96
C ALA A 100 10.83 -13.08 -11.63
N GLU A 101 12.16 -13.17 -11.66
CA GLU A 101 13.00 -13.18 -10.46
C GLU A 101 12.87 -11.87 -9.68
N MET A 102 12.86 -10.73 -10.37
CA MET A 102 12.72 -9.40 -9.77
C MET A 102 11.34 -9.20 -9.15
N LEU A 103 10.28 -9.66 -9.83
CA LEU A 103 8.93 -9.68 -9.28
C LEU A 103 8.85 -10.54 -8.01
N SER A 104 9.50 -11.71 -8.03
CA SER A 104 9.55 -12.61 -6.86
C SER A 104 10.28 -11.97 -5.68
N LEU A 105 11.41 -11.32 -5.95
CA LEU A 105 12.18 -10.56 -4.96
C LEU A 105 11.35 -9.40 -4.37
N MET A 106 10.68 -8.63 -5.23
CA MET A 106 9.80 -7.53 -4.83
C MET A 106 8.68 -8.02 -3.90
N LEU A 107 8.04 -9.14 -4.23
CA LEU A 107 6.98 -9.72 -3.40
C LEU A 107 7.51 -10.26 -2.07
N ALA A 108 8.67 -10.93 -2.08
CA ALA A 108 9.32 -11.44 -0.86
C ALA A 108 9.69 -10.30 0.10
N CYS A 109 10.34 -9.25 -0.42
CA CYS A 109 10.61 -8.01 0.31
C CYS A 109 9.33 -7.36 0.82
N GLY A 110 8.25 -7.41 0.04
CA GLY A 110 6.92 -6.93 0.45
C GLY A 110 6.33 -7.66 1.66
N VAL A 111 6.57 -8.97 1.80
CA VAL A 111 6.16 -9.73 2.99
C VAL A 111 6.92 -9.25 4.22
N VAL A 112 8.24 -9.13 4.13
CA VAL A 112 9.09 -8.62 5.22
C VAL A 112 8.66 -7.20 5.62
N SER A 113 8.41 -6.34 4.63
CA SER A 113 7.91 -4.98 4.85
C SER A 113 6.60 -4.94 5.62
N ARG A 114 5.63 -5.80 5.30
CA ARG A 114 4.33 -5.85 6.03
C ARG A 114 4.51 -6.12 7.52
N LEU A 115 5.46 -7.00 7.88
CA LEU A 115 5.76 -7.29 9.29
C LEU A 115 6.40 -6.08 9.99
N ILE A 116 7.41 -5.48 9.36
CA ILE A 116 8.14 -4.32 9.92
C ILE A 116 7.21 -3.11 10.03
N SER A 117 6.45 -2.82 8.98
CA SER A 117 5.54 -1.68 8.93
C SER A 117 4.39 -1.78 9.93
N GLY A 118 3.94 -2.98 10.29
CA GLY A 118 3.01 -3.18 11.41
C GLY A 118 3.58 -2.61 12.71
N VAL A 119 4.80 -3.04 13.07
CA VAL A 119 5.50 -2.55 14.27
C VAL A 119 5.75 -1.04 14.21
N ILE A 120 6.13 -0.53 13.04
CA ILE A 120 6.30 0.92 12.84
C ILE A 120 4.97 1.64 13.05
N CYS A 121 3.88 1.15 12.48
CA CYS A 121 2.56 1.77 12.58
C CYS A 121 2.06 1.82 14.03
N ASP A 122 2.31 0.78 14.82
CA ASP A 122 2.00 0.79 16.24
C ASP A 122 2.77 1.90 16.97
N ARG A 123 4.02 2.18 16.57
CA ARG A 123 4.87 3.21 17.18
C ARG A 123 4.61 4.64 16.69
N ILE A 124 4.38 4.86 15.39
CA ILE A 124 4.30 6.24 14.83
C ILE A 124 2.88 6.67 14.43
N GLY A 125 1.92 5.74 14.42
CA GLY A 125 0.52 5.98 14.01
C GLY A 125 0.29 5.84 12.52
N GLY A 126 -0.98 5.70 12.12
CA GLY A 126 -1.37 5.34 10.76
C GLY A 126 -0.93 6.34 9.68
N ILE A 127 -1.16 7.65 9.92
CA ILE A 127 -0.87 8.70 8.93
C ILE A 127 0.63 8.82 8.64
N LYS A 128 1.48 8.71 9.68
CA LYS A 128 2.93 8.85 9.51
C LYS A 128 3.51 7.65 8.76
N THR A 129 3.01 6.44 9.01
CA THR A 129 3.41 5.25 8.26
C THR A 129 2.96 5.35 6.80
N LEU A 130 1.74 5.82 6.54
CA LEU A 130 1.26 6.07 5.18
C LEU A 130 2.15 7.07 4.44
N LEU A 131 2.52 8.18 5.09
CA LEU A 131 3.42 9.19 4.52
C LEU A 131 4.81 8.63 4.21
N LEU A 132 5.42 7.94 5.17
CA LEU A 132 6.73 7.33 5.00
C LEU A 132 6.73 6.33 3.84
N GLY A 133 5.75 5.42 3.82
CA GLY A 133 5.61 4.43 2.75
C GLY A 133 5.39 5.07 1.38
N SER A 134 4.50 6.07 1.29
CA SER A 134 4.19 6.76 0.02
C SER A 134 5.36 7.58 -0.50
N ALA A 135 6.14 8.21 0.38
CA ALA A 135 7.35 8.94 0.01
C ALA A 135 8.43 7.99 -0.51
N LEU A 136 8.68 6.89 0.22
CA LEU A 136 9.67 5.89 -0.17
C LEU A 136 9.26 5.15 -1.46
N GLN A 137 7.97 4.84 -1.64
CA GLN A 137 7.43 4.29 -2.89
C GLN A 137 7.67 5.26 -4.06
N GLY A 138 7.44 6.56 -3.86
CA GLY A 138 7.70 7.58 -4.86
C GLY A 138 9.17 7.68 -5.25
N ILE A 139 10.08 7.61 -4.27
CA ILE A 139 11.53 7.60 -4.51
C ILE A 139 11.92 6.36 -5.33
N ALA A 140 11.39 5.17 -4.98
CA ALA A 140 11.66 3.96 -5.74
C ALA A 140 11.13 4.03 -7.18
N LEU A 141 9.95 4.64 -7.41
CA LEU A 141 9.44 4.90 -8.76
C LEU A 141 10.34 5.86 -9.54
N LEU A 142 10.83 6.93 -8.91
CA LEU A 142 11.76 7.87 -9.55
C LEU A 142 13.07 7.19 -9.94
N MET A 143 13.56 6.23 -9.16
CA MET A 143 14.75 5.46 -9.49
C MET A 143 14.55 4.54 -10.71
N PHE A 144 13.33 4.17 -11.09
CA PHE A 144 13.10 3.40 -12.33
C PHE A 144 13.35 4.21 -13.62
N LEU A 145 13.37 5.56 -13.57
CA LEU A 145 13.62 6.39 -14.76
C LEU A 145 15.09 6.38 -15.22
N PRO A 146 16.08 6.71 -14.37
CA PRO A 146 17.46 6.86 -14.80
C PRO A 146 18.23 5.54 -14.89
N PHE A 147 17.76 4.48 -14.23
CA PHE A 147 18.51 3.23 -14.11
C PHE A 147 17.90 2.12 -14.98
N ASN A 148 18.65 1.66 -15.98
CA ASN A 148 18.29 0.57 -16.90
C ASN A 148 19.21 -0.66 -16.78
N GLY A 149 20.16 -0.66 -15.84
CA GLY A 149 21.05 -1.80 -15.61
C GLY A 149 20.36 -2.93 -14.88
N LEU A 150 20.73 -4.18 -15.18
CA LEU A 150 20.17 -5.37 -14.55
C LEU A 150 20.29 -5.30 -13.02
N VAL A 151 21.50 -5.08 -12.49
CA VAL A 151 21.73 -5.00 -11.03
C VAL A 151 20.92 -3.87 -10.39
N SER A 152 20.89 -2.69 -11.01
CA SER A 152 20.11 -1.56 -10.48
C SER A 152 18.62 -1.89 -10.42
N LEU A 153 18.07 -2.56 -11.43
CA LEU A 153 16.65 -2.89 -11.43
C LEU A 153 16.30 -3.94 -10.36
N TYR A 154 17.20 -4.89 -10.04
CA TYR A 154 16.99 -5.82 -8.90
C TYR A 154 16.94 -5.05 -7.58
N LEU A 155 17.88 -4.14 -7.36
CA LEU A 155 17.92 -3.31 -6.15
C LEU A 155 16.66 -2.44 -6.03
N ILE A 156 16.26 -1.78 -7.12
CA ILE A 156 15.07 -0.94 -7.13
C ILE A 156 13.80 -1.79 -6.89
N SER A 157 13.71 -2.99 -7.45
CA SER A 157 12.60 -3.93 -7.21
C SER A 157 12.50 -4.36 -5.75
N ALA A 158 13.65 -4.69 -5.14
CA ALA A 158 13.72 -5.03 -3.72
C ALA A 158 13.30 -3.83 -2.84
N MET A 159 13.83 -2.64 -3.13
CA MET A 159 13.48 -1.40 -2.43
C MET A 159 11.99 -1.09 -2.56
N PHE A 160 11.44 -1.14 -3.77
CA PHE A 160 10.02 -0.91 -4.01
C PHE A 160 9.15 -1.90 -3.22
N GLY A 161 9.51 -3.19 -3.21
CA GLY A 161 8.88 -4.20 -2.37
C GLY A 161 8.93 -3.86 -0.88
N LEU A 162 10.11 -3.45 -0.39
CA LEU A 162 10.31 -3.06 1.01
C LEU A 162 9.49 -1.83 1.43
N PHE A 163 9.22 -0.90 0.52
CA PHE A 163 8.54 0.36 0.85
C PHE A 163 7.03 0.28 0.74
N GLN A 164 6.52 -0.51 -0.21
CA GLN A 164 5.09 -0.56 -0.50
C GLN A 164 4.29 -1.42 0.52
N GLY A 165 4.95 -2.36 1.21
CA GLY A 165 4.26 -3.40 1.99
C GLY A 165 3.38 -2.86 3.13
N GLY A 166 3.77 -1.73 3.73
CA GLY A 166 3.07 -1.12 4.86
C GLY A 166 1.94 -0.15 4.55
N ILE A 167 1.74 0.20 3.28
CA ILE A 167 0.82 1.29 2.93
C ILE A 167 -0.64 0.88 3.09
N VAL A 168 -1.01 -0.29 2.56
CA VAL A 168 -2.37 -0.83 2.66
C VAL A 168 -2.84 -1.01 4.12
N PRO A 169 -2.09 -1.65 5.03
CA PRO A 169 -2.51 -1.76 6.42
C PRO A 169 -2.58 -0.41 7.15
N SER A 170 -1.77 0.58 6.74
CA SER A 170 -1.82 1.93 7.31
C SER A 170 -3.20 2.58 7.11
N TYR A 171 -3.87 2.37 5.98
CA TYR A 171 -5.24 2.87 5.77
C TYR A 171 -6.24 2.27 6.76
N ALA A 172 -6.15 0.97 7.03
CA ALA A 172 -7.03 0.33 8.00
C ALA A 172 -6.80 0.87 9.41
N ILE A 173 -5.53 1.16 9.77
CA ILE A 173 -5.16 1.74 11.06
C ILE A 173 -5.64 3.19 11.17
N ILE A 174 -5.45 4.01 10.14
CA ILE A 174 -5.97 5.39 10.09
C ILE A 174 -7.49 5.39 10.33
N ILE A 175 -8.22 4.48 9.69
CA ILE A 175 -9.68 4.42 9.88
C ILE A 175 -10.03 4.03 11.31
N ARG A 176 -9.32 3.05 11.90
CA ARG A 176 -9.49 2.62 13.29
C ARG A 176 -9.15 3.71 14.32
N GLU A 177 -8.20 4.59 14.00
CA GLU A 177 -7.70 5.63 14.90
C GLU A 177 -8.56 6.90 14.89
N TYR A 178 -9.17 7.25 13.75
CA TYR A 178 -9.88 8.53 13.59
C TYR A 178 -11.40 8.42 13.47
N PHE A 179 -11.95 7.24 13.14
CA PHE A 179 -13.40 7.06 12.97
C PHE A 179 -14.01 6.25 14.12
N PRO A 180 -15.33 6.42 14.38
CA PRO A 180 -16.03 5.64 15.40
C PRO A 180 -15.95 4.13 15.15
N ALA A 181 -15.67 3.36 16.21
CA ALA A 181 -15.47 1.92 16.15
C ALA A 181 -16.61 1.17 15.43
N ALA A 182 -17.86 1.58 15.69
CA ALA A 182 -19.07 0.99 15.11
C ALA A 182 -19.10 0.98 13.56
N GLN A 183 -18.39 1.91 12.91
CA GLN A 183 -18.41 2.06 11.45
C GLN A 183 -17.09 1.63 10.79
N THR A 184 -16.12 1.18 11.57
CA THR A 184 -14.76 0.84 11.10
C THR A 184 -14.78 -0.21 10.01
N GLY A 185 -15.51 -1.32 10.21
CA GLY A 185 -15.54 -2.42 9.25
C GLY A 185 -16.00 -1.99 7.85
N ARG A 186 -17.10 -1.22 7.78
CA ARG A 186 -17.64 -0.69 6.52
C ARG A 186 -16.67 0.28 5.84
N ARG A 187 -16.04 1.17 6.61
CA ARG A 187 -15.11 2.20 6.10
C ARG A 187 -13.80 1.60 5.61
N VAL A 188 -13.24 0.63 6.35
CA VAL A 188 -12.05 -0.14 5.94
C VAL A 188 -12.36 -0.92 4.66
N GLY A 189 -13.50 -1.62 4.62
CA GLY A 189 -13.93 -2.33 3.42
C GLY A 189 -14.02 -1.42 2.19
N ALA A 190 -14.62 -0.24 2.33
CA ALA A 190 -14.73 0.72 1.22
C ALA A 190 -13.37 1.20 0.69
N VAL A 191 -12.41 1.50 1.57
CA VAL A 191 -11.06 1.89 1.13
C VAL A 191 -10.32 0.72 0.47
N ILE A 192 -10.42 -0.49 1.03
CA ILE A 192 -9.79 -1.68 0.45
C ILE A 192 -10.37 -1.97 -0.94
N MET A 193 -11.69 -1.87 -1.13
CA MET A 193 -12.30 -2.01 -2.45
C MET A 193 -11.75 -0.99 -3.45
N ALA A 194 -11.59 0.27 -3.02
CA ALA A 194 -10.97 1.31 -3.84
C ALA A 194 -9.51 0.98 -4.19
N THR A 195 -8.74 0.39 -3.27
CA THR A 195 -7.37 -0.07 -3.56
C THR A 195 -7.34 -1.18 -4.61
N MET A 196 -8.27 -2.14 -4.56
CA MET A 196 -8.35 -3.20 -5.57
C MET A 196 -8.72 -2.64 -6.95
N LEU A 197 -9.65 -1.70 -7.00
CA LEU A 197 -9.96 -0.95 -8.23
C LEU A 197 -8.73 -0.19 -8.73
N GLY A 198 -7.97 0.44 -7.83
CA GLY A 198 -6.72 1.12 -8.17
C GLY A 198 -5.69 0.17 -8.81
N MET A 199 -5.53 -1.04 -8.27
CA MET A 199 -4.61 -2.05 -8.84
C MET A 199 -5.03 -2.47 -10.26
N ALA A 200 -6.33 -2.68 -10.47
CA ALA A 200 -6.87 -3.04 -11.78
C ALA A 200 -6.70 -1.89 -12.79
N LEU A 201 -7.06 -0.67 -12.37
CA LEU A 201 -6.94 0.53 -13.20
C LEU A 201 -5.48 0.83 -13.57
N GLY A 202 -4.55 0.77 -12.63
CA GLY A 202 -3.15 1.09 -12.93
C GLY A 202 -2.46 0.06 -13.81
N GLY A 203 -2.78 -1.23 -13.67
CA GLY A 203 -2.29 -2.27 -14.59
C GLY A 203 -2.75 -2.01 -16.03
N TRP A 204 -4.03 -1.72 -16.22
CA TRP A 204 -4.62 -1.39 -17.53
C TRP A 204 -4.11 -0.07 -18.09
N MET A 205 -4.10 1.00 -17.30
CA MET A 205 -3.63 2.32 -17.72
C MET A 205 -2.18 2.28 -18.17
N SER A 206 -1.32 1.57 -17.43
CA SER A 206 0.10 1.43 -17.78
C SER A 206 0.30 0.71 -19.12
N GLY A 207 -0.50 -0.32 -19.40
CA GLY A 207 -0.49 -1.01 -20.69
C GLY A 207 -0.94 -0.09 -21.82
N LYS A 208 -2.07 0.61 -21.66
CA LYS A 208 -2.55 1.55 -22.67
C LYS A 208 -1.58 2.71 -22.93
N ILE A 209 -0.90 3.21 -21.89
CA ILE A 209 0.15 4.22 -22.04
C ILE A 209 1.31 3.66 -22.85
N PHE A 210 1.72 2.43 -22.59
CA PHE A 210 2.75 1.76 -23.38
C PHE A 210 2.33 1.57 -24.84
N ASP A 211 1.10 1.12 -25.10
CA ASP A 211 0.59 0.91 -26.47
C ASP A 211 0.59 2.21 -27.31
N VAL A 212 0.33 3.36 -26.68
CA VAL A 212 0.28 4.66 -27.36
C VAL A 212 1.67 5.32 -27.47
N THR A 213 2.52 5.17 -26.46
CA THR A 213 3.82 5.89 -26.38
C THR A 213 5.01 5.04 -26.82
N GLY A 214 4.89 3.72 -26.80
CA GLY A 214 5.99 2.78 -27.00
C GLY A 214 7.07 2.83 -25.91
N SER A 215 6.82 3.51 -24.78
CA SER A 215 7.83 3.75 -23.75
C SER A 215 7.31 3.46 -22.34
N TYR A 216 8.00 2.56 -21.65
CA TYR A 216 7.75 2.28 -20.23
C TYR A 216 8.05 3.47 -19.32
N GLN A 217 8.91 4.41 -19.74
CA GLN A 217 9.18 5.62 -18.96
C GLN A 217 7.91 6.47 -18.78
N ALA A 218 7.06 6.55 -19.82
CA ALA A 218 5.79 7.28 -19.73
C ALA A 218 4.83 6.62 -18.71
N ALA A 219 4.81 5.29 -18.65
CA ALA A 219 4.04 4.56 -17.64
C ALA A 219 4.60 4.77 -16.23
N VAL A 220 5.93 4.82 -16.04
CA VAL A 220 6.53 5.12 -14.72
C VAL A 220 6.20 6.56 -14.29
N VAL A 221 6.27 7.53 -15.21
CA VAL A 221 5.87 8.93 -14.94
C VAL A 221 4.41 9.00 -14.52
N ASN A 222 3.51 8.25 -15.17
CA ASN A 222 2.11 8.17 -14.74
C ASN A 222 2.00 7.64 -13.31
N GLY A 223 2.72 6.56 -12.98
CA GLY A 223 2.78 6.03 -11.61
C GLY A 223 3.27 7.07 -10.60
N ILE A 224 4.30 7.86 -10.95
CA ILE A 224 4.81 8.94 -10.10
C ILE A 224 3.75 10.02 -9.85
N LEU A 225 3.00 10.43 -10.88
CA LEU A 225 1.94 11.42 -10.75
C LEU A 225 0.82 10.94 -9.81
N TRP A 226 0.40 9.68 -9.94
CA TRP A 226 -0.58 9.09 -9.02
C TRP A 226 -0.05 8.95 -7.59
N ASN A 227 1.23 8.59 -7.43
CA ASN A 227 1.84 8.57 -6.10
C ASN A 227 1.95 9.98 -5.50
N ALA A 228 2.26 10.99 -6.30
CA ALA A 228 2.31 12.39 -5.87
C ALA A 228 0.93 12.88 -5.41
N LEU A 229 -0.15 12.48 -6.10
CA LEU A 229 -1.52 12.74 -5.65
C LEU A 229 -1.79 12.12 -4.27
N ASN A 230 -1.49 10.84 -4.10
CA ASN A 230 -1.62 10.17 -2.80
C ASN A 230 -0.78 10.87 -1.69
N LEU A 231 0.49 11.16 -1.98
CA LEU A 231 1.40 11.82 -1.05
C LEU A 231 0.91 13.22 -0.67
N SER A 232 0.32 13.97 -1.61
CA SER A 232 -0.26 15.29 -1.34
C SER A 232 -1.45 15.21 -0.38
N ILE A 233 -2.34 14.22 -0.56
CA ILE A 233 -3.50 14.00 0.31
C ILE A 233 -3.02 13.57 1.71
N ALA A 234 -2.09 12.62 1.79
CA ALA A 234 -1.54 12.15 3.05
C ALA A 234 -0.82 13.28 3.82
N THR A 235 -0.07 14.13 3.10
CA THR A 235 0.64 15.28 3.67
C THR A 235 -0.35 16.32 4.18
N TRP A 236 -1.39 16.62 3.41
CA TRP A 236 -2.44 17.55 3.81
C TRP A 236 -3.18 17.06 5.05
N LEU A 237 -3.57 15.78 5.11
CA LEU A 237 -4.20 15.17 6.29
C LEU A 237 -3.29 15.25 7.52
N PHE A 238 -2.00 14.95 7.36
CA PHE A 238 -1.02 15.06 8.44
C PHE A 238 -0.88 16.49 8.98
N LEU A 239 -0.70 17.46 8.08
CA LEU A 239 -0.58 18.87 8.47
C LEU A 239 -1.85 19.37 9.16
N ARG A 240 -3.03 18.91 8.70
CA ARG A 240 -4.32 19.26 9.31
C ARG A 240 -4.43 18.73 10.73
N VAL A 241 -4.13 17.45 10.96
CA VAL A 241 -4.11 16.85 12.32
C VAL A 241 -3.11 17.57 13.22
N ARG A 242 -1.91 17.87 12.71
CA ARG A 242 -0.89 18.58 13.48
C ARG A 242 -1.36 19.99 13.90
N ARG A 243 -2.03 20.72 13.00
CA ARG A 243 -2.61 22.05 13.31
C ARG A 243 -3.72 21.96 14.36
N MET A 244 -4.58 20.96 14.26
CA MET A 244 -5.65 20.74 15.25
C MET A 244 -5.07 20.44 16.63
N ASN A 245 -4.08 19.55 16.72
CA ASN A 245 -3.43 19.24 17.99
C ASN A 245 -2.73 20.45 18.60
N ALA A 246 -2.10 21.30 17.76
CA ALA A 246 -1.46 22.54 18.22
C ALA A 246 -2.48 23.56 18.76
N ALA A 247 -3.66 23.65 18.13
CA ALA A 247 -4.75 24.54 18.58
C ALA A 247 -5.35 24.11 19.93
N ILE A 248 -5.44 22.80 20.18
CA ILE A 248 -5.92 22.24 21.45
C ILE A 248 -4.89 22.47 22.57
N SER A 249 -3.59 22.44 22.27
CA SER A 249 -2.52 22.66 23.26
C SER A 249 -2.22 24.13 23.56
N ALA A 250 -2.84 25.08 22.87
CA ALA A 250 -2.64 26.50 23.14
C ALA A 250 -3.33 26.87 24.46
N PRO A 251 -2.61 27.44 25.45
CA PRO A 251 -3.21 27.85 26.71
C PRO A 251 -4.30 28.88 26.43
N SER A 252 -5.51 28.64 26.93
CA SER A 252 -6.60 29.59 26.89
C SER A 252 -6.12 30.90 27.51
N ARG A 253 -5.96 31.95 26.71
CA ARG A 253 -5.86 33.30 27.25
C ARG A 253 -7.20 33.59 27.89
N VAL A 254 -7.30 33.32 29.18
CA VAL A 254 -8.35 33.83 30.05
C VAL A 254 -8.18 35.35 30.00
N SER A 255 -9.05 36.02 29.26
CA SER A 255 -9.22 37.46 29.34
C SER A 255 -9.81 37.77 30.71
N ALA A 256 -8.97 38.30 31.60
CA ALA A 256 -9.41 39.02 32.79
C ALA A 256 -9.97 40.40 32.39
#